data_AF-A0A8J5JYV6-F1
#
_entry.id   AF-A0A8J5JYV6-F1
#
_cell.length_a   1.000
_cell.length_b   1.000
_cell.length_c   1.000
_cell.angle_alpha   90.00
_cell.angle_beta   90.00
_cell.angle_gamma   90.00
#
_symmetry.space_group_name_H-M   'P 1'
#
loop_
_entity.id
_entity.type
_entity.pdbx_description
1 polymer ?
#
loop_
_entity_poly.entity_id
_entity_poly.type
_entity_poly.pdbx_seq_one_letter_code
_entity_poly.pdbx_strand_id
1 'polypeptide(L)'
;MGVYLVVVGVEDVRTRGKFHSYALHWASSYLCTFAGILALVSSETSVFILTFMSLERYLYISEALDDRALSERSAKMCLIVIWLTSISLALF
;
A
#
# COMPACT_ATOMS: atom_id res chain seq x y z
N MET A 1 -3.93 2.90 -5.19
CA MET A 1 -4.79 4.09 -5.42
C MET A 1 -5.43 4.19 -6.81
N GLY A 2 -4.70 4.04 -7.92
CA GLY A 2 -5.32 4.16 -9.27
C GLY A 2 -6.47 3.18 -9.53
N VAL A 3 -6.30 1.90 -9.16
CA VAL A 3 -7.34 0.87 -9.30
C VAL A 3 -8.61 1.21 -8.51
N TYR A 4 -8.47 1.79 -7.32
CA TYR A 4 -9.60 2.21 -6.49
C TYR A 4 -10.44 3.29 -7.19
N LEU A 5 -9.80 4.30 -7.77
CA LEU A 5 -10.50 5.37 -8.51
C LEU A 5 -11.19 4.83 -9.77
N VAL A 6 -10.60 3.84 -10.45
CA VAL A 6 -11.24 3.19 -11.60
C VAL A 6 -12.48 2.42 -11.17
N VAL A 7 -12.42 1.65 -10.07
CA VAL A 7 -13.57 0.91 -9.54
C VAL A 7 -14.69 1.86 -9.15
N VAL A 8 -14.38 2.93 -8.42
CA VAL A 8 -15.35 3.97 -8.05
C VAL A 8 -15.95 4.63 -9.31
N GLY A 9 -15.12 4.96 -10.30
CA GLY A 9 -15.57 5.59 -11.55
C GLY A 9 -16.49 4.71 -12.39
N VAL A 10 -16.24 3.40 -12.45
CA VAL A 10 -17.12 2.45 -13.13
C VAL A 10 -18.49 2.40 -12.45
N GLU A 11 -18.51 2.35 -11.12
CA GLU A 11 -19.75 2.28 -10.34
C GLU A 11 -20.54 3.61 -10.38
N ASP A 12 -19.84 4.75 -10.47
CA ASP A 12 -20.44 6.08 -10.70
C ASP A 12 -21.17 6.16 -12.05
N VAL A 13 -20.53 5.71 -13.14
CA VAL A 13 -21.14 5.64 -14.48
C VAL A 13 -22.34 4.68 -14.49
N ARG A 14 -22.23 3.54 -13.81
CA ARG A 14 -23.27 2.50 -13.76
C ARG A 14 -24.52 2.96 -13.00
N THR A 15 -24.38 3.86 -12.04
CA THR A 15 -25.45 4.23 -11.10
C THR A 15 -25.96 5.66 -11.30
N ARG A 16 -25.65 6.29 -12.45
CA ARG A 16 -26.09 7.65 -12.77
C ARG A 16 -27.58 7.87 -12.45
N GLY A 17 -27.85 8.75 -11.48
CA GLY A 17 -29.20 9.12 -11.04
C GLY A 17 -29.78 8.37 -9.82
N LYS A 18 -29.14 7.29 -9.33
CA LYS A 18 -29.56 6.54 -8.11
C LYS A 18 -28.46 6.37 -7.06
N PHE A 19 -27.30 7.00 -7.27
CA PHE A 19 -26.10 6.82 -6.46
C PHE A 19 -26.34 7.07 -4.97
N HIS A 20 -27.17 8.05 -4.59
CA HIS A 20 -27.43 8.36 -3.17
C HIS A 20 -28.05 7.19 -2.38
N SER A 21 -28.94 6.41 -3.01
CA SER A 21 -29.58 5.25 -2.35
C SER A 21 -28.72 4.00 -2.45
N TYR A 22 -27.94 3.86 -3.53
CA TYR A 22 -27.06 2.70 -3.76
C TYR A 22 -25.72 2.80 -3.03
N ALA A 23 -25.26 4.00 -2.68
CA ALA A 23 -23.95 4.23 -2.06
C ALA A 23 -23.78 3.46 -0.76
N LEU A 24 -24.80 3.40 0.10
CA LEU A 24 -24.76 2.61 1.34
C LEU A 24 -24.68 1.11 1.05
N HIS A 25 -25.40 0.62 0.03
CA HIS A 25 -25.36 -0.77 -0.36
C HIS A 25 -24.01 -1.16 -0.98
N TRP A 26 -23.44 -0.27 -1.79
CA TRP A 26 -22.12 -0.41 -2.39
C TRP A 26 -21.00 -0.35 -1.34
N ALA A 27 -21.08 0.56 -0.36
CA ALA A 27 -20.12 0.63 0.74
C ALA A 27 -20.12 -0.63 1.61
N SER A 28 -21.27 -1.29 1.76
CA SER A 28 -21.40 -2.59 2.44
C SER A 28 -20.97 -3.78 1.56
N SER A 29 -20.65 -3.56 0.28
CA SER A 29 -20.29 -4.64 -0.62
C SER A 29 -18.83 -5.07 -0.46
N TYR A 30 -18.58 -6.37 -0.59
CA TYR A 30 -17.24 -6.93 -0.53
C TYR A 30 -16.28 -6.34 -1.57
N LEU A 31 -16.79 -5.90 -2.72
CA LEU A 31 -15.98 -5.29 -3.78
C LEU A 31 -15.42 -3.93 -3.34
N CYS A 32 -16.24 -3.10 -2.69
CA CYS A 32 -15.78 -1.82 -2.14
C CYS A 32 -14.75 -2.03 -1.03
N THR A 33 -15.01 -2.97 -0.10
CA THR A 33 -14.08 -3.29 0.99
C THR A 33 -12.74 -3.80 0.44
N PHE A 34 -12.75 -4.74 -0.51
CA PHE A 34 -11.54 -5.29 -1.11
C PHE A 34 -10.75 -4.23 -1.90
N ALA A 35 -11.45 -3.39 -2.69
CA ALA A 35 -10.81 -2.29 -3.41
C ALA A 35 -10.18 -1.28 -2.45
N GLY A 36 -10.82 -0.99 -1.30
CA GLY A 36 -10.30 -0.15 -0.24
C GLY A 36 -9.05 -0.73 0.42
N ILE A 37 -9.08 -2.00 0.81
CA ILE A 37 -7.93 -2.70 1.42
C ILE A 37 -6.74 -2.71 0.44
N LEU A 38 -6.95 -3.07 -0.83
CA LEU A 38 -5.90 -3.04 -1.85
C LEU A 38 -5.31 -1.64 -2.03
N ALA A 39 -6.16 -0.61 -1.98
CA ALA A 39 -5.71 0.76 -2.07
C ALA A 39 -4.79 1.12 -0.91
N LEU A 40 -5.22 0.79 0.33
CA LEU A 40 -4.51 1.08 1.57
C LEU A 40 -3.16 0.35 1.65
N VAL A 41 -3.15 -0.96 1.43
CA VAL A 41 -1.91 -1.77 1.38
C VAL A 41 -0.92 -1.15 0.40
N SER A 42 -1.37 -0.80 -0.81
CA SER A 42 -0.51 -0.23 -1.84
C SER A 42 0.13 1.10 -1.42
N SER A 43 -0.63 1.99 -0.77
CA SER A 43 -0.07 3.25 -0.26
C SER A 43 0.92 3.04 0.88
N GLU A 44 0.59 2.20 1.84
CA GLU A 44 1.45 1.96 3.01
C GLU A 44 2.75 1.26 2.62
N THR A 45 2.66 0.21 1.80
CA THR A 45 3.84 -0.50 1.29
C THR A 45 4.76 0.44 0.52
N SER A 46 4.21 1.39 -0.25
CA SER A 46 5.02 2.39 -0.96
C SER A 46 5.77 3.32 -0.01
N VAL A 47 5.11 3.83 1.04
CA VAL A 47 5.74 4.69 2.04
C VAL A 47 6.84 3.94 2.80
N PHE A 48 6.58 2.69 3.19
CA PHE A 48 7.56 1.87 3.89
C PHE A 48 8.76 1.52 3.00
N ILE A 49 8.54 1.17 1.72
CA ILE A 49 9.63 0.92 0.77
C ILE A 49 10.46 2.19 0.54
N LEU A 50 9.83 3.35 0.36
CA LEU A 50 10.56 4.61 0.18
C LEU A 50 11.40 4.98 1.41
N THR A 51 10.85 4.75 2.60
CA THR A 51 11.58 4.94 3.85
C THR A 51 12.76 3.99 3.92
N PHE A 52 12.58 2.72 3.56
CA PHE A 52 13.64 1.71 3.53
C PHE A 52 14.74 2.08 2.53
N MET A 53 14.39 2.45 1.29
CA MET A 53 15.35 2.89 0.27
C MET A 53 16.14 4.13 0.72
N SER A 54 15.49 5.05 1.44
CA SER A 54 16.13 6.25 1.99
C SER A 54 17.11 5.88 3.11
N LEU A 55 16.72 4.96 4.00
CA LEU A 55 17.58 4.43 5.06
C LEU A 55 18.76 3.65 4.50
N GLU A 56 18.55 2.81 3.49
CA GLU A 56 19.61 2.05 2.82
C GLU A 56 20.64 3.00 2.21
N ARG A 57 20.21 4.07 1.52
CA ARG A 57 21.13 5.09 1.02
C ARG A 57 21.87 5.82 2.13
N TYR A 58 21.19 6.16 3.22
CA TYR A 58 21.82 6.81 4.36
C TYR A 58 22.87 5.92 5.01
N LEU A 59 22.54 4.65 5.25
CA LEU A 59 23.45 3.65 5.80
C LEU A 59 24.60 3.37 4.84
N TYR A 60 24.36 3.26 3.52
CA TYR A 60 25.44 3.10 2.54
C TYR A 60 26.44 4.26 2.58
N ILE A 61 25.98 5.50 2.73
CA ILE A 61 26.86 6.67 2.90
C ILE A 61 27.63 6.60 4.24
N SER A 62 26.98 6.13 5.31
CA SER A 62 27.60 5.96 6.62
C SER A 62 28.62 4.82 6.67
N GLU A 63 28.32 3.69 6.03
CA GLU A 63 29.16 2.49 5.94
C GLU A 63 30.28 2.68 4.90
N ALA A 64 30.10 3.54 3.89
CA ALA A 64 31.22 4.00 3.07
C ALA A 64 32.29 4.76 3.90
N LEU A 65 31.95 5.19 5.12
CA LEU A 65 32.87 5.77 6.09
C LEU A 65 33.44 4.73 7.08
N ASP A 66 32.82 3.55 7.19
CA ASP A 66 33.13 2.49 8.15
C ASP A 66 32.89 1.13 7.45
N ASP A 67 33.97 0.54 6.91
CA ASP A 67 34.13 -0.54 5.90
C ASP A 67 33.25 -1.83 6.03
N ARG A 68 31.94 -1.69 6.26
CA ARG A 68 30.99 -2.76 6.56
C ARG A 68 29.88 -2.74 5.51
N ALA A 69 29.87 -3.71 4.60
CA ALA A 69 28.83 -3.79 3.59
C ALA A 69 27.50 -4.30 4.18
N LEU A 70 26.40 -3.56 3.95
CA LEU A 70 25.04 -4.05 4.23
C LEU A 70 24.75 -5.30 3.40
N SER A 71 24.29 -6.37 4.07
CA SER A 71 23.99 -7.64 3.41
C SER A 71 22.65 -7.60 2.68
N GLU A 72 22.61 -8.04 1.42
CA GLU A 72 21.37 -8.26 0.64
C GLU A 72 20.31 -9.10 1.38
N ARG A 73 20.73 -9.97 2.31
CA ARG A 73 19.80 -10.76 3.14
C ARG A 73 18.95 -9.87 4.04
N SER A 74 19.52 -8.80 4.58
CA SER A 74 18.79 -7.85 5.42
C SER A 74 17.73 -7.11 4.61
N ALA A 75 18.04 -6.70 3.38
CA ALA A 75 17.08 -6.05 2.49
C ALA A 75 15.88 -6.94 2.15
N LYS A 76 16.13 -8.22 1.83
CA LYS A 76 15.04 -9.20 1.62
C LYS A 76 14.19 -9.40 2.86
N MET A 77 14.81 -9.47 4.05
CA MET A 77 14.09 -9.64 5.31
C MET A 77 13.22 -8.41 5.61
N CYS A 78 13.74 -7.20 5.40
CA CYS A 78 12.99 -5.95 5.56
C CYS A 78 11.80 -5.88 4.61
N LEU A 79 11.94 -6.29 3.34
CA LEU A 79 10.82 -6.32 2.40
C LEU A 79 9.70 -7.25 2.88
N ILE A 80 10.03 -8.43 3.41
CA ILE A 80 9.03 -9.36 3.95
C ILE A 80 8.31 -8.72 5.15
N VAL A 81 9.05 -8.07 6.06
CA VAL A 81 8.45 -7.38 7.20
C VAL A 81 7.51 -6.27 6.74
N ILE A 82 7.91 -5.45 5.76
CA ILE A 82 7.09 -4.37 5.20
C ILE A 82 5.77 -4.91 4.63
N TRP A 83 5.83 -6.01 3.87
CA TRP A 83 4.62 -6.63 3.34
C TRP A 83 3.69 -7.13 4.45
N LEU A 84 4.25 -7.81 5.46
CA LEU A 84 3.46 -8.32 6.58
C LEU A 84 2.83 -7.19 7.40
N THR A 85 3.57 -6.10 7.67
CA THR A 85 3.05 -4.96 8.43
C THR A 85 1.96 -4.23 7.65
N SER A 86 2.14 -3.97 6.35
CA SER A 86 1.09 -3.35 5.52
C SER A 86 -0.17 -4.20 5.42
N ILE A 87 -0.05 -5.53 5.29
CA ILE A 87 -1.22 -6.42 5.28
C ILE A 87 -1.92 -6.42 6.64
N SER A 88 -1.15 -6.45 7.74
CA SER A 88 -1.71 -6.46 9.09
C SER A 88 -2.46 -5.16 9.39
N LEU A 89 -1.91 -4.01 9.00
CA LEU A 89 -2.54 -2.70 9.17
C LEU A 89 -3.79 -2.54 8.31
N ALA A 90 -3.78 -3.05 7.08
CA ALA A 90 -4.95 -2.92 6.22
C ALA A 90 -6.11 -3.86 6.59
N LEU A 91 -5.84 -4.90 7.39
CA LEU A 91 -6.84 -5.84 7.89
C LEU A 91 -7.43 -5.44 9.26
N PHE A 92 -6.77 -4.55 10.00
CA PHE A 92 -7.14 -4.12 11.35
C PHE A 92 -7.83 -2.76 11.33
#